data_AF-A0A9X2YKA3-F1
#
_entry.id   AF-A0A9X2YKA3-F1
#
_cell.length_a   1.000
_cell.length_b   1.000
_cell.length_c   1.000
_cell.angle_alpha   90.00
_cell.angle_beta   90.00
_cell.angle_gamma   90.00
#
_symmetry.space_group_name_H-M   'P 1'
#
loop_
_entity.id
_entity.type
_entity.pdbx_description
1 polymer ?
#
loop_
_entity_poly.entity_id
_entity_poly.type
_entity_poly.pdbx_seq_one_letter_code
_entity_poly.pdbx_strand_id
1 'polypeptide(L)'
;MGRQRGRPVTKDTGDARLSTGAGAPASREVSWWAAHEFLEAALAQANCGPLPTAGTPAWSALADGDPRKLLALAVAGEHHVLRVEIGQQCRAEAAEDVWGGADWSEVARQVKRRREIDEMRRGAA
;
A
#
# COMPACT_ATOMS: atom_id res chain seq x y z
N MET A 1 -43.22 32.30 -15.76
CA MET A 1 -41.89 32.69 -15.22
C MET A 1 -41.70 31.98 -13.87
N GLY A 2 -40.66 31.15 -13.73
CA GLY A 2 -40.34 30.49 -12.46
C GLY A 2 -39.48 29.24 -12.69
N ARG A 3 -38.17 29.44 -12.93
CA ARG A 3 -37.20 28.40 -13.29
C ARG A 3 -36.95 27.44 -12.12
N GLN A 4 -37.15 26.14 -12.34
CA GLN A 4 -36.50 25.09 -11.54
C GLN A 4 -34.98 25.18 -11.79
N ARG A 5 -34.19 25.43 -10.75
CA ARG A 5 -32.73 25.27 -10.78
C ARG A 5 -32.40 23.98 -10.05
N GLY A 6 -32.29 22.88 -10.78
CA GLY A 6 -31.58 21.70 -10.30
C GLY A 6 -30.11 22.07 -10.11
N ARG A 7 -29.57 21.88 -8.90
CA ARG A 7 -28.11 21.94 -8.68
C ARG A 7 -27.49 20.80 -9.49
N PRO A 8 -26.47 21.05 -10.33
CA PRO A 8 -25.74 19.95 -10.93
C PRO A 8 -24.96 19.23 -9.84
N VAL A 9 -25.16 17.92 -9.73
CA VAL A 9 -24.25 17.03 -9.01
C VAL A 9 -22.88 17.20 -9.64
N THR A 10 -21.94 17.77 -8.90
CA THR A 10 -20.53 17.74 -9.26
C THR A 10 -20.12 16.27 -9.31
N LYS A 11 -19.78 15.78 -10.50
CA LYS A 11 -19.04 14.52 -10.66
C LYS A 11 -17.88 14.56 -9.68
N ASP A 12 -17.83 13.55 -8.83
CA ASP A 12 -16.69 13.27 -7.95
C ASP A 12 -15.44 13.32 -8.84
N THR A 13 -14.68 14.40 -8.71
CA THR A 13 -13.41 14.54 -9.42
C THR A 13 -12.49 13.61 -8.69
N GLY A 14 -12.33 12.40 -9.24
CA GLY A 14 -11.53 11.35 -8.63
C GLY A 14 -10.22 11.93 -8.13
N ASP A 15 -9.98 11.76 -6.83
CA ASP A 15 -8.71 12.07 -6.17
C ASP A 15 -7.61 11.21 -6.82
N ALA A 16 -7.14 11.65 -7.97
CA ALA A 16 -5.95 11.15 -8.61
C ALA A 16 -4.79 11.58 -7.73
N ARG A 17 -4.45 10.72 -6.76
CA ARG A 17 -3.24 10.85 -5.95
C ARG A 17 -2.09 11.20 -6.91
N LEU A 18 -1.44 12.33 -6.63
CA LEU A 18 -0.40 12.90 -7.46
C LEU A 18 0.58 11.81 -7.89
N SER A 19 0.71 11.61 -9.21
CA SER A 19 1.65 10.70 -9.83
C SER A 19 3.05 11.31 -9.72
N THR A 20 3.69 11.15 -8.58
CA THR A 20 5.11 11.46 -8.42
C THR A 20 5.91 10.18 -8.64
N GLY A 21 6.50 10.04 -9.84
CA GLY A 21 7.56 9.08 -10.18
C GLY A 21 7.25 7.60 -9.95
N ALA A 22 7.03 6.85 -11.04
CA ALA A 22 6.60 5.44 -11.13
C ALA A 22 5.07 5.20 -11.18
N GLY A 23 4.25 6.25 -10.97
CA GLY A 23 2.79 6.13 -11.00
C GLY A 23 2.22 5.50 -9.73
N ALA A 24 0.94 5.77 -9.45
CA ALA A 24 0.22 5.07 -8.39
C ALA A 24 -0.46 3.84 -9.00
N PRO A 25 -0.13 2.61 -8.56
CA PRO A 25 -0.73 1.42 -9.14
C PRO A 25 -2.21 1.32 -8.76
N ALA A 26 -3.00 0.71 -9.65
CA ALA A 26 -4.43 0.47 -9.39
C ALA A 26 -4.65 -0.45 -8.17
N SER A 27 -3.72 -1.38 -7.94
CA SER A 27 -3.63 -2.20 -6.72
C SER A 27 -2.36 -1.86 -5.95
N ARG A 28 -2.42 -1.96 -4.62
CA ARG A 28 -1.25 -1.81 -3.75
C ARG A 28 -0.68 -3.14 -3.29
N GLU A 29 -1.29 -4.25 -3.69
CA GLU A 29 -0.84 -5.60 -3.36
C GLU A 29 0.58 -5.85 -3.88
N VAL A 30 1.38 -6.54 -3.08
CA VAL A 30 2.77 -6.88 -3.41
C VAL A 30 2.98 -8.37 -3.17
N SER A 31 3.55 -9.05 -4.16
CA SER A 31 3.95 -10.46 -4.06
C SER A 31 5.47 -10.56 -4.12
N TRP A 32 6.09 -10.96 -3.02
CA TRP A 32 7.51 -11.25 -2.91
C TRP A 32 7.88 -12.49 -3.71
N TRP A 33 7.08 -13.57 -3.66
CA TRP A 33 7.41 -14.79 -4.40
C TRP A 33 7.52 -14.54 -5.91
N ALA A 34 6.57 -13.81 -6.49
CA ALA A 34 6.62 -13.46 -7.90
C ALA A 34 7.82 -12.55 -8.25
N ALA A 35 8.19 -11.62 -7.36
CA ALA A 35 9.38 -10.80 -7.53
C ALA A 35 10.68 -11.62 -7.45
N HIS A 36 10.70 -12.62 -6.57
CA HIS A 36 11.82 -13.53 -6.40
C HIS A 36 12.04 -14.43 -7.62
N GLU A 37 10.98 -15.04 -8.13
CA GLU A 37 11.04 -15.84 -9.37
C GLU A 37 11.54 -15.02 -10.57
N PHE A 38 11.07 -13.78 -10.68
CA PHE A 38 11.56 -12.86 -11.71
C PHE A 38 13.05 -12.57 -11.56
N LEU A 39 13.51 -12.28 -10.35
CA LEU A 39 14.91 -11.93 -10.14
C LEU A 39 15.84 -13.12 -10.35
N GLU A 40 15.48 -14.31 -9.89
CA GLU A 40 16.22 -15.55 -10.17
C GLU A 40 16.38 -15.78 -11.68
N ALA A 41 15.28 -15.61 -12.45
CA ALA A 41 15.32 -15.72 -13.90
C ALA A 41 16.20 -14.63 -14.56
N ALA A 42 16.17 -13.40 -14.03
CA ALA A 42 17.00 -12.31 -14.52
C ALA A 42 18.49 -12.52 -14.22
N LEU A 43 18.83 -13.05 -13.04
CA LEU A 43 20.20 -13.39 -12.66
C LEU A 43 20.77 -14.52 -13.53
N ALA A 44 19.96 -15.56 -13.78
CA ALA A 44 20.33 -16.64 -14.69
C ALA A 44 20.61 -16.12 -16.11
N GLN A 45 19.79 -15.18 -16.61
CA GLN A 45 19.97 -14.58 -17.94
C GLN A 45 21.17 -13.63 -18.03
N ALA A 46 21.42 -12.87 -16.97
CA ALA A 46 22.54 -11.93 -16.93
C ALA A 46 23.90 -12.65 -17.03
N ASN A 47 23.96 -13.93 -16.63
CA ASN A 47 25.14 -14.78 -16.66
C ASN A 47 26.38 -14.07 -16.07
N CYS A 48 26.15 -13.24 -15.06
CA CYS A 48 27.20 -12.53 -14.37
C CYS A 48 27.77 -13.45 -13.28
N GLY A 49 29.09 -13.39 -13.07
CA GLY A 49 29.74 -14.09 -11.97
C GLY A 49 29.18 -13.68 -10.59
N PRO A 50 29.74 -14.22 -9.50
CA PRO A 50 29.21 -14.01 -8.15
C PRO A 50 28.97 -12.54 -7.83
N LEU A 51 27.79 -12.24 -7.31
CA LEU A 51 27.38 -10.90 -6.93
C LEU A 51 27.91 -10.55 -5.54
N PRO A 52 28.64 -9.43 -5.38
CA PRO A 52 28.94 -8.92 -4.05
C PRO A 52 27.66 -8.39 -3.39
N THR A 53 27.58 -8.48 -2.06
CA THR A 53 26.49 -7.86 -1.31
C THR A 53 26.48 -6.34 -1.55
N ALA A 54 25.32 -5.79 -1.88
CA ALA A 54 25.16 -4.37 -2.14
C ALA A 54 25.67 -3.51 -0.96
N GLY A 55 26.39 -2.44 -1.27
CA GLY A 55 26.95 -1.51 -0.28
C GLY A 55 28.24 -1.98 0.40
N THR A 56 28.72 -3.20 0.15
CA THR A 56 30.04 -3.64 0.65
C THR A 56 31.19 -2.98 -0.13
N PRO A 57 32.43 -2.95 0.42
CA PRO A 57 33.59 -2.44 -0.32
C PRO A 57 33.82 -3.14 -1.66
N ALA A 58 33.56 -4.46 -1.74
CA ALA A 58 33.65 -5.22 -2.98
C ALA A 58 32.63 -4.75 -4.03
N TRP A 59 31.42 -4.38 -3.60
CA TRP A 59 30.40 -3.78 -4.46
C TRP A 59 30.79 -2.34 -4.88
N SER A 60 31.30 -1.53 -3.95
CA SER A 60 31.74 -0.16 -4.24
C SER A 60 32.90 -0.11 -5.23
N ALA A 61 33.77 -1.13 -5.23
CA ALA A 61 34.87 -1.27 -6.17
C ALA A 61 34.44 -1.64 -7.61
N LEU A 62 33.18 -2.05 -7.82
CA LEU A 62 32.67 -2.31 -9.16
C LEU A 62 32.53 -1.02 -9.97
N ALA A 63 32.88 -1.09 -11.25
CA ALA A 63 32.66 0.00 -12.20
C ALA A 63 31.16 0.36 -12.29
N ASP A 64 30.86 1.63 -12.57
CA ASP A 64 29.47 2.10 -12.62
C ASP A 64 28.65 1.46 -13.76
N GLY A 65 29.32 1.02 -14.83
CA GLY A 65 28.71 0.27 -15.93
C GLY A 65 28.66 -1.24 -15.71
N ASP A 66 29.16 -1.77 -14.59
CA ASP A 66 29.11 -3.19 -14.31
C ASP A 66 27.68 -3.60 -13.93
N PRO A 67 27.02 -4.49 -14.70
CA PRO A 67 25.63 -4.89 -14.43
C PRO A 67 25.46 -5.52 -13.04
N ARG A 68 26.52 -6.14 -12.48
CA ARG A 68 26.50 -6.71 -11.12
C ARG A 68 26.19 -5.67 -10.06
N LYS A 69 26.52 -4.39 -10.31
CA LYS A 69 26.27 -3.30 -9.37
C LYS A 69 24.78 -3.06 -9.17
N LEU A 70 24.02 -3.03 -10.26
CA LEU A 70 22.55 -2.91 -10.23
C LEU A 70 21.88 -4.21 -9.79
N LEU A 71 22.37 -5.37 -10.25
CA LEU A 71 21.80 -6.66 -9.85
C LEU A 71 21.95 -6.92 -8.36
N ALA A 72 23.08 -6.55 -7.74
CA ALA A 72 23.26 -6.64 -6.30
C ALA A 72 22.23 -5.77 -5.53
N LEU A 73 21.90 -4.58 -6.06
CA LEU A 73 20.86 -3.73 -5.47
C LEU A 73 19.46 -4.34 -5.63
N ALA A 74 19.18 -4.97 -6.77
CA ALA A 74 17.91 -5.66 -6.99
C ALA A 74 17.72 -6.82 -6.00
N VAL A 75 18.77 -7.62 -5.77
CA VAL A 75 18.77 -8.71 -4.76
C VAL A 75 18.53 -8.14 -3.36
N ALA A 76 19.23 -7.07 -2.98
CA ALA A 76 18.97 -6.42 -1.69
C ALA A 76 17.55 -5.83 -1.58
N GLY A 77 16.97 -5.43 -2.71
CA GLY A 77 15.63 -4.88 -2.82
C GLY A 77 14.52 -5.90 -2.54
N GLU A 78 14.73 -7.20 -2.77
CA GLU A 78 13.75 -8.24 -2.47
C GLU A 78 13.30 -8.23 -1.00
N HIS A 79 14.22 -7.90 -0.08
CA HIS A 79 13.88 -7.76 1.34
C HIS A 79 12.85 -6.65 1.61
N HIS A 80 12.85 -5.59 0.80
CA HIS A 80 11.83 -4.56 0.91
C HIS A 80 10.47 -5.08 0.44
N VAL A 81 10.43 -5.81 -0.68
CA VAL A 81 9.22 -6.43 -1.22
C VAL A 81 8.61 -7.38 -0.18
N LEU A 82 9.42 -8.26 0.41
CA LEU A 82 8.99 -9.17 1.49
C LEU A 82 8.41 -8.40 2.68
N ARG A 83 9.09 -7.33 3.13
CA ARG A 83 8.61 -6.49 4.24
C ARG A 83 7.24 -5.87 3.94
N VAL A 84 7.03 -5.45 2.69
CA VAL A 84 5.74 -4.86 2.28
C VAL A 84 4.63 -5.90 2.32
N GLU A 85 4.85 -7.10 1.76
CA GLU A 85 3.87 -8.19 1.79
C GLU A 85 3.52 -8.60 3.22
N ILE A 86 4.52 -8.83 4.08
CA ILE A 86 4.29 -9.12 5.51
C ILE A 86 3.48 -8.00 6.17
N GLY A 87 3.80 -6.73 5.88
CA GLY A 87 3.06 -5.60 6.40
C GLY A 87 1.61 -5.52 5.88
N GLN A 88 1.30 -6.08 4.71
CA GLN A 88 -0.06 -6.21 4.20
C GLN A 88 -0.82 -7.31 4.94
N GLN A 89 -0.17 -8.46 5.12
CA GLN A 89 -0.74 -9.60 5.85
C GLN A 89 -1.10 -9.21 7.29
N CYS A 90 -0.19 -8.56 8.03
CA CYS A 90 -0.49 -8.11 9.40
C CYS A 90 -1.64 -7.10 9.47
N ARG A 91 -1.83 -6.26 8.44
CA ARG A 91 -2.97 -5.33 8.39
C ARG A 91 -4.28 -6.04 8.10
N ALA A 92 -4.26 -7.07 7.25
CA ALA A 92 -5.42 -7.90 6.99
C ALA A 92 -5.85 -8.63 8.26
N GLU A 93 -4.92 -9.28 8.96
CA GLU A 93 -5.14 -9.94 10.25
C GLU A 93 -5.71 -8.95 11.28
N ALA A 94 -5.11 -7.77 11.43
CA ALA A 94 -5.64 -6.75 12.34
C ALA A 94 -7.05 -6.27 11.96
N ALA A 95 -7.38 -6.21 10.67
CA ALA A 95 -8.72 -5.86 10.21
C ALA A 95 -9.74 -6.96 10.52
N GLU A 96 -9.35 -8.22 10.38
CA GLU A 96 -10.16 -9.38 10.77
C GLU A 96 -10.41 -9.42 12.28
N ASP A 97 -9.38 -9.17 13.09
CA ASP A 97 -9.50 -9.08 14.56
C ASP A 97 -10.46 -7.97 14.98
N VAL A 98 -10.37 -6.79 14.35
CA VAL A 98 -11.32 -5.70 14.59
C VAL A 98 -12.73 -6.14 14.19
N TRP A 99 -12.88 -6.75 13.01
CA TRP A 99 -14.19 -7.19 12.53
C TRP A 99 -14.82 -8.26 13.45
N GLY A 100 -14.04 -9.22 13.95
CA GLY A 100 -14.49 -10.29 14.84
C GLY A 100 -14.60 -9.91 16.32
N GLY A 101 -13.96 -8.81 16.75
CA GLY A 101 -13.81 -8.47 18.17
C GLY A 101 -15.02 -7.83 18.86
N ALA A 102 -16.07 -7.42 18.12
CA ALA A 102 -17.27 -6.81 18.69
C ALA A 102 -18.53 -7.11 17.85
N ASP A 103 -19.72 -7.16 18.49
CA ASP A 103 -20.99 -7.02 17.75
C ASP A 103 -21.11 -5.58 17.26
N TRP A 104 -20.60 -5.31 16.06
CA TRP A 104 -20.63 -4.00 15.43
C TRP A 104 -22.06 -3.45 15.25
N SER A 105 -23.08 -4.33 15.20
CA SER A 105 -24.48 -3.90 15.19
C SER A 105 -24.90 -3.31 16.53
N GLU A 106 -24.43 -3.90 17.63
CA GLU A 106 -24.65 -3.37 18.97
C GLU A 106 -23.94 -2.03 19.18
N VAL A 107 -22.68 -1.93 18.76
CA VAL A 107 -21.91 -0.68 18.81
C VAL A 107 -22.63 0.44 18.04
N ALA A 108 -23.12 0.14 16.83
CA ALA A 108 -23.90 1.09 16.03
C ALA A 108 -25.18 1.55 16.75
N ARG A 109 -25.94 0.61 17.36
CA ARG A 109 -27.12 0.93 18.16
C ARG A 109 -26.78 1.84 19.34
N GLN A 110 -25.68 1.57 20.04
CA GLN A 110 -25.25 2.37 21.19
C GLN A 110 -24.85 3.80 20.77
N VAL A 111 -24.10 3.95 19.68
CA VAL A 111 -23.71 5.27 19.14
C VAL A 111 -24.94 6.07 18.70
N LYS A 112 -25.90 5.44 18.03
CA LYS A 112 -27.16 6.08 17.62
C LYS A 112 -27.94 6.61 18.83
N ARG A 113 -28.15 5.76 19.85
CA ARG A 113 -28.84 6.17 21.09
C ARG A 113 -28.15 7.35 21.78
N ARG A 114 -26.82 7.37 21.83
CA ARG A 114 -26.08 8.50 22.42
C ARG A 114 -26.32 9.80 21.66
N ARG A 115 -26.29 9.76 20.31
CA ARG A 115 -26.58 10.94 19.47
C ARG A 115 -28.00 11.48 19.70
N GLU A 116 -28.99 10.59 19.77
CA GLU A 116 -30.38 10.97 20.06
C GLU A 116 -30.50 11.68 21.42
N ILE A 117 -29.85 11.15 22.47
CA ILE A 117 -29.82 11.79 23.80
C ILE A 117 -29.14 13.17 23.75
N ASP A 118 -28.01 13.30 23.05
CA ASP A 118 -27.30 14.57 22.92
C ASP A 118 -28.11 15.62 22.16
N GLU A 119 -28.88 15.21 21.15
CA GLU A 119 -29.81 16.09 20.43
C GLU A 119 -30.95 16.56 21.33
N MET A 120 -31.55 15.66 22.12
CA MET A 120 -32.57 16.03 23.10
C MET A 120 -32.04 17.02 24.14
N ARG A 121 -30.81 16.82 24.62
CA ARG A 121 -30.16 17.74 25.58
C ARG A 121 -29.88 19.11 24.98
N ARG A 122 -29.47 19.18 23.71
CA ARG A 122 -29.24 20.45 23.00
C ARG A 122 -30.54 21.19 22.69
N GLY A 123 -31.64 20.50 22.45
CA GLY A 123 -32.95 21.13 22.22
C GLY A 123 -33.65 21.60 23.49
N ALA A 124 -33.20 21.13 24.67
CA ALA A 124 -33.74 21.51 25.98
C ALA A 124 -32.97 22.66 26.66
N ALA A 125 -31.87 23.14 26.06
CA ALA A 125 -31.07 24.29 26.50
C ALA A 125 -31.36 25.50 25.60
#